data_AF-A0A1Y6G4N5-F1
#
_entry.id   AF-A0A1Y6G4N5-F1
#
_cell.length_a   1.000
_cell.length_b   1.000
_cell.length_c   1.000
_cell.angle_alpha   90.00
_cell.angle_beta   90.00
_cell.angle_gamma   90.00
#
_symmetry.space_group_name_H-M   'P 1'
#
loop_
_entity.id
_entity.type
_entity.pdbx_description
1 polymer ?
#
loop_
_entity_poly.entity_id
_entity_poly.type
_entity_poly.pdbx_seq_one_letter_code
_entity_poly.pdbx_strand_id
1 'polypeptide(L)'
;MDMNQMMTGWYSYFNQLPNLLFALLVLLVGWLIAKSIGKGVEAILKKTRFDDKLFSNFEKRKYSSEVIIGKIVYYILLVFVWTIFFNMLNLSLIAAPLVQMLSIITAAIPNVLKAALILLLAWAVASLVRMLFKKASAMFHFERLLVQWKMTNNPADAVSKVNSIAKALFYFVFLLFLPGVLDALQMEGVSEPFANTLSTLLAFIPKLFAAALIVFVGWLIAKIVRDILTNFLRSIGTERIGQRFGLSPTGEGTTLSSMIGNIVFILILIPTIITALEKLDLKGISDPAITMLHHVLSLIPNIAVAVILILVGLWLGKWVEKMVTQMLWRLRFNNLFHHMGIGSLNPEQSKYNLSQIVGMLAKIVIVLLFTVEALQIVHLEFLVTLATGVIAYLPMLFAALVILGVGLYLGHLVERILQNILKNSYSRTLAAVGKYAIFAVTVFMALDQLGVAHSIVNAAFILVLGGVALAFGLAFGLGGKEFATKYLGKLDNKIDKKIVE
;
A
#
# COMPACT_ATOMS: atom_id res chain seq x y z
N MET A 1 69.67 -2.65 -20.36
CA MET A 1 68.92 -3.02 -21.57
C MET A 1 69.95 -3.29 -22.64
N ASP A 2 70.02 -4.53 -23.11
CA ASP A 2 71.12 -5.03 -23.93
C ASP A 2 71.10 -4.35 -25.33
N MET A 3 72.24 -3.89 -25.83
CA MET A 3 72.33 -3.23 -27.16
C MET A 3 71.82 -4.16 -28.28
N ASN A 4 72.01 -5.48 -28.08
CA ASN A 4 71.46 -6.50 -28.95
C ASN A 4 69.92 -6.54 -28.94
N GLN A 5 69.26 -6.29 -27.80
CA GLN A 5 67.79 -6.22 -27.75
C GLN A 5 67.23 -5.00 -28.50
N MET A 6 67.92 -3.84 -28.44
CA MET A 6 67.54 -2.65 -29.23
C MET A 6 67.75 -2.86 -30.73
N MET A 7 68.88 -3.45 -31.14
CA MET A 7 69.18 -3.76 -32.54
C MET A 7 68.20 -4.79 -33.12
N THR A 8 67.82 -5.83 -32.36
CA THR A 8 66.80 -6.79 -32.80
C THR A 8 65.41 -6.16 -32.95
N GLY A 9 65.08 -5.16 -32.12
CA GLY A 9 63.85 -4.39 -32.26
C GLY A 9 63.81 -3.61 -33.58
N TRP A 10 64.91 -2.93 -33.93
CA TRP A 10 65.03 -2.16 -35.18
C TRP A 10 64.89 -3.04 -36.44
N TYR A 11 65.50 -4.22 -36.45
CA TYR A 11 65.34 -5.20 -37.54
C TYR A 11 63.89 -5.68 -37.70
N SER A 12 63.14 -5.84 -36.60
CA SER A 12 61.71 -6.19 -36.66
C SER A 12 60.86 -5.11 -37.33
N TYR A 13 61.16 -3.83 -37.11
CA TYR A 13 60.43 -2.72 -37.77
C TYR A 13 60.78 -2.62 -39.26
N PHE A 14 62.05 -2.83 -39.63
CA PHE A 14 62.46 -2.81 -41.03
C PHE A 14 61.84 -3.94 -41.85
N ASN A 15 61.66 -5.12 -41.26
CA ASN A 15 60.99 -6.24 -41.91
C ASN A 15 59.48 -6.04 -42.10
N GLN A 16 58.87 -5.05 -41.45
CA GLN A 16 57.45 -4.70 -41.62
C GLN A 16 57.22 -3.62 -42.70
N LEU A 17 58.26 -2.90 -43.13
CA LEU A 17 58.16 -1.88 -44.19
C LEU A 17 57.60 -2.41 -45.52
N PRO A 18 57.99 -3.61 -46.01
CA PRO A 18 57.38 -4.16 -47.23
C PRO A 18 55.88 -4.39 -47.09
N ASN A 19 55.43 -4.94 -45.95
CA ASN A 19 54.00 -5.19 -45.70
C ASN A 19 53.21 -3.88 -45.63
N LEU A 20 53.81 -2.82 -45.10
CA LEU A 20 53.19 -1.50 -45.08
C LEU A 20 53.02 -0.92 -46.48
N LEU A 21 54.04 -1.05 -47.34
CA LEU A 21 53.96 -0.60 -48.74
C LEU A 21 52.92 -1.41 -49.54
N PHE A 22 52.88 -2.73 -49.37
CA PHE A 22 51.87 -3.57 -50.02
C PHE A 22 50.46 -3.24 -49.51
N ALA A 23 50.27 -3.01 -48.21
CA ALA A 23 48.98 -2.61 -47.66
C ALA A 23 48.52 -1.26 -48.23
N LEU A 24 49.41 -0.26 -48.31
CA LEU A 24 49.09 1.03 -48.93
C LEU A 24 48.71 0.89 -50.41
N LEU A 25 49.39 0.02 -51.16
CA LEU A 25 49.03 -0.28 -52.55
C LEU A 25 47.63 -0.89 -52.62
N VAL A 26 47.33 -1.88 -51.77
CA VAL A 26 45.99 -2.51 -51.69
C VAL A 26 44.92 -1.49 -51.34
N LEU A 27 45.19 -0.54 -50.43
CA LEU A 27 44.25 0.53 -50.08
C LEU A 27 43.95 1.43 -51.28
N LEU A 28 44.98 1.87 -52.03
CA LEU A 28 44.82 2.73 -53.21
C LEU A 28 44.06 2.02 -54.33
N VAL A 29 44.45 0.78 -54.65
CA VAL A 29 43.82 -0.03 -55.69
C VAL A 29 42.38 -0.38 -55.29
N GLY A 30 42.19 -0.83 -54.06
CA GLY A 30 40.87 -1.18 -53.51
C GLY A 30 39.91 0.01 -53.49
N TRP A 31 40.39 1.20 -53.14
CA TRP A 31 39.57 2.43 -53.19
C TRP A 31 39.06 2.73 -54.61
N LEU A 32 39.93 2.58 -55.62
CA LEU A 32 39.58 2.79 -57.02
C LEU A 32 38.56 1.75 -57.49
N ILE A 33 38.76 0.48 -57.14
CA ILE A 33 37.83 -0.62 -57.44
C ILE A 33 36.47 -0.35 -56.80
N ALA A 34 36.41 -0.02 -55.51
CA ALA A 34 35.17 0.26 -54.79
C ALA A 34 34.38 1.39 -55.47
N LYS A 35 35.06 2.47 -55.88
CA LYS A 35 34.45 3.62 -56.57
C LYS A 35 33.86 3.24 -57.92
N SER A 36 34.56 2.41 -58.69
CA SER A 36 34.09 1.92 -59.98
C SER A 36 32.86 1.04 -59.83
N ILE A 37 32.86 0.11 -58.86
CA ILE A 37 31.70 -0.76 -58.59
C ILE A 37 30.49 0.06 -58.12
N GLY A 38 30.68 1.01 -57.20
CA GLY A 38 29.60 1.87 -56.72
C GLY A 38 28.91 2.66 -57.84
N LYS A 39 29.69 3.25 -58.76
CA LYS A 39 29.16 3.91 -59.97
C LYS A 39 28.48 2.93 -60.93
N GLY A 40 29.02 1.71 -61.06
CA GLY A 40 28.42 0.64 -61.85
C GLY A 40 27.01 0.28 -61.35
N VAL A 41 26.86 0.09 -60.04
CA VAL A 41 25.57 -0.20 -59.41
C VAL A 41 24.59 0.97 -59.60
N GLU A 42 25.04 2.22 -59.40
CA GLU A 42 24.22 3.41 -59.65
C GLU A 42 23.71 3.45 -61.11
N ALA A 43 24.57 3.17 -62.08
CA ALA A 43 24.20 3.17 -63.50
C ALA A 43 23.19 2.06 -63.85
N ILE A 44 23.34 0.87 -63.26
CA ILE A 44 22.39 -0.24 -63.44
C ILE A 44 21.01 0.12 -62.86
N LEU A 45 20.97 0.69 -61.64
CA LEU A 45 19.72 1.08 -61.01
C LEU A 45 18.99 2.18 -61.82
N LYS A 46 19.73 3.16 -62.34
CA LYS A 46 19.17 4.20 -63.22
C LYS A 46 18.61 3.63 -64.52
N LYS A 47 19.28 2.63 -65.13
CA LYS A 47 18.75 1.92 -66.31
C LYS A 47 17.42 1.22 -66.04
N THR A 48 17.20 0.78 -64.80
CA THR A 48 16.01 0.01 -64.41
C THR A 48 14.84 0.92 -64.02
N ARG A 49 15.04 2.24 -63.96
CA ARG A 49 14.07 3.25 -63.48
C ARG A 49 13.45 2.85 -62.13
N PHE A 50 14.30 2.43 -61.20
CA PHE A 50 13.89 1.89 -59.91
C PHE A 50 13.19 2.96 -59.05
N ASP A 51 13.72 4.19 -59.00
CA ASP A 51 13.13 5.29 -58.23
C ASP A 51 11.77 5.70 -58.80
N ASP A 52 11.65 5.83 -60.13
CA ASP A 52 10.38 6.20 -60.78
C ASP A 52 9.24 5.22 -60.46
N LYS A 53 9.53 3.91 -60.34
CA LYS A 53 8.51 2.88 -60.09
C LYS A 53 8.06 2.81 -58.64
N LEU A 54 8.98 3.04 -57.70
CA LEU A 54 8.69 2.87 -56.27
C LEU A 54 8.33 4.19 -55.59
N PHE A 55 8.78 5.30 -56.13
CA PHE A 55 8.83 6.58 -55.42
C PHE A 55 8.23 7.76 -56.20
N SER A 56 7.46 7.50 -57.26
CA SER A 56 6.74 8.52 -58.06
C SER A 56 5.87 9.47 -57.23
N ASN A 57 5.37 9.01 -56.08
CA ASN A 57 4.43 9.75 -55.24
C ASN A 57 5.11 10.67 -54.20
N PHE A 58 6.44 10.73 -54.15
CA PHE A 58 7.18 11.57 -53.21
C PHE A 58 7.79 12.77 -53.94
N GLU A 59 7.30 13.98 -53.69
CA GLU A 59 7.80 15.20 -54.34
C GLU A 59 9.28 15.51 -54.00
N LYS A 60 9.98 16.05 -55.01
CA LYS A 60 11.31 16.71 -55.01
C LYS A 60 12.29 16.23 -53.92
N ARG A 61 12.90 15.07 -54.15
CA ARG A 61 14.06 14.62 -53.37
C ARG A 61 15.35 15.25 -53.87
N LYS A 62 16.18 15.72 -52.94
CA LYS A 62 17.52 16.27 -53.20
C LYS A 62 18.51 15.21 -53.74
N TYR A 63 18.26 13.93 -53.45
CA TYR A 63 19.06 12.80 -53.92
C TYR A 63 18.12 11.66 -54.36
N SER A 64 18.34 11.07 -55.54
CA SER A 64 17.57 9.91 -56.00
C SER A 64 18.01 8.65 -55.26
N SER A 65 17.09 7.69 -55.13
CA SER A 65 17.38 6.45 -54.39
C SER A 65 18.53 5.65 -55.03
N GLU A 66 18.70 5.71 -56.35
CA GLU A 66 19.80 5.06 -57.05
C GLU A 66 21.18 5.62 -56.67
N VAL A 67 21.28 6.95 -56.51
CA VAL A 67 22.52 7.61 -56.08
C VAL A 67 22.86 7.23 -54.64
N ILE A 68 21.83 7.14 -53.78
CA ILE A 68 22.01 6.75 -52.38
C ILE A 68 22.50 5.30 -52.30
N ILE A 69 21.85 4.37 -53.01
CA ILE A 69 22.23 2.95 -53.03
C ILE A 69 23.65 2.78 -53.60
N GLY A 70 23.98 3.45 -54.71
CA GLY A 70 25.32 3.42 -55.29
C GLY A 70 26.41 3.92 -54.33
N LYS A 71 26.14 4.98 -53.56
CA LYS A 71 27.04 5.47 -52.50
C LYS A 71 27.16 4.48 -51.35
N ILE A 72 26.06 3.89 -50.89
CA ILE A 72 26.07 2.88 -49.81
C ILE A 72 26.97 1.71 -50.22
N VAL A 73 26.80 1.18 -51.44
CA VAL A 73 27.65 0.09 -51.96
C VAL A 73 29.12 0.50 -52.01
N TYR A 74 29.43 1.72 -52.47
CA TYR A 74 30.79 2.24 -52.45
C TYR A 74 31.39 2.25 -51.03
N TYR A 75 30.68 2.76 -50.03
CA TYR A 75 31.18 2.80 -48.64
C TYR A 75 31.31 1.41 -48.02
N ILE A 76 30.39 0.47 -48.31
CA ILE A 76 30.50 -0.92 -47.84
C ILE A 76 31.76 -1.59 -48.42
N LEU A 77 31.99 -1.43 -49.74
CA LEU A 77 33.20 -1.95 -50.38
C LEU A 77 34.46 -1.27 -49.86
N LEU A 78 34.38 0.01 -49.53
CA LEU A 78 35.48 0.73 -48.89
C LEU A 78 35.77 0.13 -47.50
N VAL A 79 34.76 -0.16 -46.67
CA VAL A 79 34.96 -0.88 -45.40
C VAL A 79 35.64 -2.24 -45.60
N PHE A 80 35.29 -2.98 -46.66
CA PHE A 80 35.97 -4.23 -47.02
C PHE A 80 37.46 -4.01 -47.34
N VAL A 81 37.77 -2.98 -48.14
CA VAL A 81 39.14 -2.61 -48.50
C VAL A 81 39.94 -2.20 -47.26
N TRP A 82 39.35 -1.41 -46.36
CA TRP A 82 39.98 -1.02 -45.08
C TRP A 82 40.21 -2.22 -44.16
N THR A 83 39.28 -3.18 -44.15
CA THR A 83 39.42 -4.43 -43.42
C THR A 83 40.62 -5.24 -43.92
N ILE A 84 40.75 -5.41 -45.24
CA ILE A 84 41.91 -6.08 -45.85
C ILE A 84 43.21 -5.34 -45.50
N PHE A 85 43.20 -4.01 -45.62
CA PHE A 85 44.33 -3.15 -45.28
C PHE A 85 44.80 -3.34 -43.83
N PHE A 86 43.89 -3.25 -42.85
CA PHE A 86 44.24 -3.42 -41.43
C PHE A 86 44.69 -4.84 -41.10
N ASN A 87 44.05 -5.86 -41.68
CA ASN A 87 44.49 -7.25 -41.51
C ASN A 87 45.90 -7.48 -42.06
N MET A 88 46.24 -6.87 -43.21
CA MET A 88 47.58 -6.97 -43.80
C MET A 88 48.67 -6.34 -42.93
N LEU A 89 48.30 -5.33 -42.13
CA LEU A 89 49.16 -4.70 -41.13
C LEU A 89 49.18 -5.44 -39.77
N ASN A 90 48.51 -6.59 -39.67
CA ASN A 90 48.26 -7.31 -38.41
C ASN A 90 47.52 -6.47 -37.34
N LEU A 91 46.74 -5.46 -37.76
CA LEU A 91 45.92 -4.61 -36.91
C LEU A 91 44.50 -5.19 -36.74
N SER A 92 44.43 -6.48 -36.38
CA SER A 92 43.16 -7.22 -36.27
C SER A 92 42.18 -6.60 -35.27
N LEU A 93 42.68 -5.95 -34.21
CA LEU A 93 41.86 -5.22 -33.23
C LEU A 93 41.05 -4.08 -33.87
N ILE A 94 41.59 -3.44 -34.91
CA ILE A 94 40.92 -2.34 -35.63
C ILE A 94 40.01 -2.93 -36.74
N ALA A 95 40.43 -4.03 -37.36
CA ALA A 95 39.66 -4.70 -38.41
C ALA A 95 38.41 -5.42 -37.87
N ALA A 96 38.46 -5.98 -36.65
CA ALA A 96 37.40 -6.83 -36.11
C ALA A 96 36.02 -6.15 -36.04
N PRO A 97 35.88 -4.90 -35.53
CA PRO A 97 34.61 -4.19 -35.58
C PRO A 97 34.09 -3.96 -37.00
N LEU A 98 34.99 -3.69 -37.97
CA LEU A 98 34.63 -3.47 -39.38
C LEU A 98 34.12 -4.76 -40.04
N VAL A 99 34.76 -5.91 -39.74
CA VAL A 99 34.30 -7.23 -40.17
C VAL A 99 32.91 -7.52 -39.61
N GLN A 100 32.67 -7.22 -38.33
CA GLN A 100 31.35 -7.42 -37.72
C GLN A 100 30.27 -6.55 -38.37
N MET A 101 30.56 -5.27 -38.61
CA MET A 101 29.63 -4.38 -39.33
C MET A 101 29.31 -4.92 -40.73
N LEU A 102 30.32 -5.40 -41.46
CA LEU A 102 30.11 -5.99 -42.77
C LEU A 102 29.26 -7.26 -42.70
N SER A 103 29.51 -8.12 -41.72
CA SER A 103 28.73 -9.35 -41.50
C SER A 103 27.26 -9.02 -41.24
N ILE A 104 26.97 -7.99 -40.42
CA ILE A 104 25.60 -7.52 -40.16
C ILE A 104 24.94 -7.00 -41.44
N ILE A 105 25.62 -6.15 -42.21
CA ILE A 105 25.07 -5.55 -43.44
C ILE A 105 24.82 -6.61 -44.52
N THR A 106 25.73 -7.57 -44.67
CA THR A 106 25.59 -8.65 -45.66
C THR A 106 24.49 -9.64 -45.27
N ALA A 107 24.33 -9.95 -43.97
CA ALA A 107 23.22 -10.74 -43.46
C ALA A 107 21.87 -9.99 -43.54
N ALA A 108 21.86 -8.66 -43.48
CA ALA A 108 20.64 -7.87 -43.61
C ALA A 108 19.93 -8.06 -44.96
N ILE A 109 20.68 -8.31 -46.05
CA ILE A 109 20.09 -8.50 -47.40
C ILE A 109 19.10 -9.67 -47.42
N PRO A 110 19.49 -10.92 -47.12
CA PRO A 110 18.55 -12.04 -47.10
C PRO A 110 17.46 -11.89 -46.03
N ASN A 111 17.77 -11.26 -44.89
CA ASN A 111 16.81 -11.04 -43.80
C ASN A 111 15.70 -10.06 -44.18
N VAL A 112 16.04 -8.93 -44.81
CA VAL A 112 15.07 -7.97 -45.35
C VAL A 112 14.20 -8.62 -46.43
N LEU A 113 14.78 -9.45 -47.29
CA LEU A 113 14.01 -10.21 -48.27
C LEU A 113 13.03 -11.19 -47.62
N LYS A 114 13.45 -11.94 -46.59
CA LYS A 114 12.55 -12.81 -45.81
C LYS A 114 11.40 -12.00 -45.18
N ALA A 115 11.70 -10.87 -44.54
CA ALA A 115 10.68 -10.02 -43.93
C ALA A 115 9.70 -9.46 -44.97
N ALA A 116 10.19 -9.07 -46.15
CA ALA A 116 9.35 -8.62 -47.26
C ALA A 116 8.42 -9.73 -47.77
N LEU A 117 8.91 -10.97 -47.88
CA LEU A 117 8.09 -12.13 -48.23
C LEU A 117 6.98 -12.39 -47.19
N ILE A 118 7.32 -12.30 -45.89
CA ILE A 118 6.34 -12.45 -44.81
C ILE A 118 5.29 -11.35 -44.87
N LEU A 119 5.67 -10.10 -45.14
CA LEU A 119 4.72 -8.99 -45.30
C LEU A 119 3.79 -9.17 -46.51
N LEU A 120 4.32 -9.68 -47.63
CA LEU A 120 3.49 -10.02 -48.80
C LEU A 120 2.48 -11.12 -48.47
N LEU A 121 2.91 -12.15 -47.74
CA LEU A 121 2.03 -13.22 -47.27
C LEU A 121 0.97 -12.67 -46.29
N ALA A 122 1.37 -11.81 -45.35
CA ALA A 122 0.48 -11.14 -44.42
C ALA A 122 -0.59 -10.32 -45.14
N TRP A 123 -0.21 -9.57 -46.19
CA TRP A 123 -1.14 -8.81 -47.02
C TRP A 123 -2.17 -9.70 -47.73
N ALA A 124 -1.72 -10.84 -48.27
CA ALA A 124 -2.60 -11.81 -48.93
C ALA A 124 -3.60 -12.42 -47.92
N VAL A 125 -3.11 -12.89 -46.77
CA VAL A 125 -3.95 -13.46 -45.71
C VAL A 125 -4.91 -12.42 -45.14
N ALA A 126 -4.45 -11.20 -44.86
CA ALA A 126 -5.28 -10.11 -44.35
C ALA A 126 -6.40 -9.74 -45.32
N SER A 127 -6.10 -9.69 -46.62
CA SER A 127 -7.09 -9.42 -47.66
C SER A 127 -8.15 -10.52 -47.72
N LEU A 128 -7.73 -11.78 -47.63
CA LEU A 128 -8.61 -12.94 -47.59
C LEU A 128 -9.52 -12.91 -46.35
N VAL A 129 -8.97 -12.69 -45.16
CA VAL A 129 -9.73 -12.58 -43.90
C VAL A 129 -10.75 -11.44 -43.98
N ARG A 130 -10.35 -10.27 -44.48
CA ARG A 130 -11.26 -9.13 -44.68
C ARG A 130 -12.40 -9.47 -45.64
N MET A 131 -12.12 -10.17 -46.73
CA MET A 131 -13.12 -10.59 -47.71
C MET A 131 -14.11 -11.60 -47.10
N LEU A 132 -13.60 -12.62 -46.41
CA LEU A 132 -14.43 -13.62 -45.73
C LEU A 132 -15.32 -12.98 -44.66
N PHE A 133 -14.78 -12.07 -43.85
CA PHE A 133 -15.55 -11.37 -42.82
C PHE A 133 -16.71 -10.56 -43.39
N LYS A 134 -16.48 -9.79 -44.48
CA LYS A 134 -17.55 -9.03 -45.13
C LYS A 134 -18.63 -9.96 -45.69
N LYS A 135 -18.21 -11.05 -46.35
CA LYS A 135 -19.15 -12.04 -46.91
C LYS A 135 -19.96 -12.74 -45.83
N ALA A 136 -19.34 -13.11 -44.71
CA ALA A 136 -20.01 -13.70 -43.56
C ALA A 136 -20.96 -12.70 -42.88
N SER A 137 -20.54 -11.45 -42.69
CA SER A 137 -21.37 -10.40 -42.07
C SER A 137 -22.64 -10.13 -42.87
N ALA A 138 -22.54 -10.11 -44.20
CA ALA A 138 -23.68 -9.99 -45.10
C ALA A 138 -24.62 -11.21 -45.01
N MET A 139 -24.06 -12.43 -44.94
CA MET A 139 -24.84 -13.67 -44.82
C MET A 139 -25.62 -13.75 -43.50
N PHE A 140 -24.98 -13.45 -42.38
CA PHE A 140 -25.59 -13.48 -41.04
C PHE A 140 -26.39 -12.23 -40.68
N HIS A 141 -26.51 -11.26 -41.61
CA HIS A 141 -27.22 -10.00 -41.39
C HIS A 141 -26.77 -9.27 -40.10
N PHE A 142 -25.47 -9.26 -39.83
CA PHE A 142 -24.87 -8.66 -38.62
C PHE A 142 -25.26 -7.18 -38.44
N GLU A 143 -25.53 -6.49 -39.55
CA GLU A 143 -26.02 -5.12 -39.61
C GLU A 143 -27.35 -4.93 -38.85
N ARG A 144 -28.26 -5.92 -38.93
CA ARG A 144 -29.54 -5.87 -38.20
C ARG A 144 -29.34 -6.04 -36.70
N LEU A 145 -28.43 -6.92 -36.28
CA LEU A 145 -28.10 -7.13 -34.86
C LEU A 145 -27.50 -5.87 -34.23
N LEU A 146 -26.65 -5.14 -34.95
CA LEU A 146 -26.07 -3.88 -34.49
C LEU A 146 -27.12 -2.79 -34.22
N VAL A 147 -28.15 -2.71 -35.06
CA VAL A 147 -29.28 -1.80 -34.87
C VAL A 147 -30.15 -2.25 -33.68
N GLN A 148 -30.43 -3.54 -33.54
CA GLN A 148 -31.20 -4.08 -32.41
C GLN A 148 -30.52 -3.86 -31.06
N TRP A 149 -29.19 -3.94 -31.02
CA TRP A 149 -28.40 -3.69 -29.82
C TRP A 149 -28.13 -2.20 -29.57
N LYS A 150 -28.80 -1.30 -30.31
CA LYS A 150 -28.66 0.17 -30.20
C LYS A 150 -27.23 0.69 -30.40
N MET A 151 -26.37 -0.05 -31.10
CA MET A 151 -25.00 0.39 -31.39
C MET A 151 -24.91 1.37 -32.57
N THR A 152 -25.96 1.46 -33.39
CA THR A 152 -26.08 2.37 -34.54
C THR A 152 -27.53 2.79 -34.73
N ASN A 153 -27.73 4.06 -35.07
CA ASN A 153 -29.05 4.65 -35.23
C ASN A 153 -29.66 4.36 -36.61
N ASN A 154 -28.83 4.16 -37.63
CA ASN A 154 -29.26 3.94 -39.02
C ASN A 154 -28.64 2.67 -39.65
N PRO A 155 -29.35 1.99 -40.57
CA PRO A 155 -28.83 0.81 -41.29
C PRO A 155 -27.57 1.11 -42.12
N ALA A 156 -27.47 2.30 -42.71
CA ALA A 156 -26.30 2.73 -43.47
C ALA A 156 -25.04 2.87 -42.59
N ASP A 157 -25.20 3.29 -41.33
CA ASP A 157 -24.10 3.38 -40.37
C ASP A 157 -23.61 2.00 -39.93
N ALA A 158 -24.51 1.02 -39.85
CA ALA A 158 -24.17 -0.36 -39.54
C ALA A 158 -23.23 -0.97 -40.61
N VAL A 159 -23.50 -0.72 -41.89
CA VAL A 159 -22.62 -1.15 -43.01
C VAL A 159 -21.23 -0.50 -42.89
N SER A 160 -21.18 0.80 -42.58
CA SER A 160 -19.92 1.53 -42.38
C SER A 160 -19.10 0.97 -41.20
N LYS A 161 -19.77 0.64 -40.09
CA LYS A 161 -19.12 -0.02 -38.94
C LYS A 161 -18.60 -1.41 -39.28
N VAL A 162 -19.35 -2.24 -40.00
CA VAL A 162 -18.88 -3.55 -40.48
C VAL A 162 -17.64 -3.40 -41.36
N ASN A 163 -17.63 -2.42 -42.27
CA ASN A 163 -16.45 -2.13 -43.09
C ASN A 163 -15.25 -1.67 -42.25
N SER A 164 -15.49 -0.92 -41.18
CA SER A 164 -14.45 -0.46 -40.25
C SER A 164 -13.88 -1.62 -39.44
N ILE A 165 -14.71 -2.55 -38.96
CA ILE A 165 -14.28 -3.80 -38.32
C ILE A 165 -13.48 -4.65 -39.31
N ALA A 166 -13.91 -4.76 -40.56
CA ALA A 166 -13.16 -5.48 -41.60
C ALA A 166 -11.79 -4.85 -41.87
N LYS A 167 -11.68 -3.52 -41.81
CA LYS A 167 -10.40 -2.79 -41.90
C LYS A 167 -9.54 -3.02 -40.64
N ALA A 168 -10.15 -3.07 -39.45
CA ALA A 168 -9.45 -3.41 -38.22
C ALA A 168 -8.91 -4.84 -38.24
N LEU A 169 -9.69 -5.82 -38.72
CA LEU A 169 -9.25 -7.21 -38.91
C LEU A 169 -8.08 -7.31 -39.88
N PHE A 170 -8.09 -6.51 -40.96
CA PHE A 170 -6.96 -6.44 -41.87
C PHE A 170 -5.67 -6.02 -41.15
N TYR A 171 -5.70 -4.92 -40.38
CA TYR A 171 -4.54 -4.49 -39.60
C TYR A 171 -4.18 -5.45 -38.46
N PHE A 172 -5.16 -6.12 -37.86
CA PHE A 172 -4.95 -7.12 -36.83
C PHE A 172 -4.18 -8.33 -37.38
N VAL A 173 -4.49 -8.77 -38.60
CA VAL A 173 -3.68 -9.81 -39.28
C VAL A 173 -2.27 -9.30 -39.51
N PHE A 174 -2.06 -8.07 -39.96
CA PHE A 174 -0.70 -7.50 -40.06
C PHE A 174 0.04 -7.50 -38.71
N LEU A 175 -0.64 -7.15 -37.62
CA LEU A 175 -0.09 -7.21 -36.27
C LEU A 175 0.28 -8.65 -35.89
N LEU A 176 -0.51 -9.65 -36.30
CA LEU A 176 -0.23 -11.07 -36.07
C LEU A 176 1.07 -11.53 -36.75
N PHE A 177 1.34 -11.00 -37.94
CA PHE A 177 2.56 -11.30 -38.70
C PHE A 177 3.77 -10.46 -38.27
N LEU A 178 3.57 -9.37 -37.52
CA LEU A 178 4.63 -8.46 -37.10
C LEU A 178 5.78 -9.17 -36.37
N PRO A 179 5.56 -10.07 -35.39
CA PRO A 179 6.66 -10.79 -34.76
C PRO A 179 7.48 -11.61 -35.75
N GLY A 180 6.84 -12.26 -36.73
CA GLY A 180 7.53 -13.00 -37.79
C GLY A 180 8.36 -12.11 -38.72
N VAL A 181 7.89 -10.88 -38.99
CA VAL A 181 8.66 -9.88 -39.75
C VAL A 181 9.88 -9.42 -38.95
N LEU A 182 9.72 -9.15 -37.66
CA LEU A 182 10.81 -8.75 -36.77
C LEU A 182 11.84 -9.87 -36.58
N ASP A 183 11.38 -11.11 -36.41
CA ASP A 183 12.22 -12.31 -36.34
C ASP A 183 13.03 -12.50 -37.63
N ALA A 184 12.38 -12.36 -38.80
CA ALA A 184 13.07 -12.42 -40.09
C ALA A 184 14.14 -11.32 -40.27
N LEU A 185 13.98 -10.17 -39.60
CA LEU A 185 14.97 -9.09 -39.54
C LEU A 185 16.06 -9.32 -38.47
N GLN A 186 16.06 -10.46 -37.77
CA GLN A 186 16.92 -10.77 -36.63
C GLN A 186 16.77 -9.78 -35.47
N MET A 187 15.56 -9.25 -35.28
CA MET A 187 15.22 -8.39 -34.15
C MET A 187 14.65 -9.23 -33.00
N GLU A 188 15.35 -10.30 -32.62
CA GLU A 188 14.90 -11.30 -31.62
C GLU A 188 14.44 -10.64 -30.32
N GLY A 189 15.27 -9.74 -29.77
CA GLY A 189 14.98 -9.00 -28.52
C GLY A 189 13.74 -8.10 -28.56
N VAL A 190 13.20 -7.82 -29.75
CA VAL A 190 11.92 -7.09 -29.91
C VAL A 190 10.79 -8.04 -30.30
N SER A 191 11.06 -9.02 -31.17
CA SER A 191 10.04 -9.94 -31.67
C SER A 191 9.43 -10.82 -30.57
N GLU A 192 10.23 -11.26 -29.59
CA GLU A 192 9.80 -12.23 -28.58
C GLU A 192 8.78 -11.64 -27.58
N PRO A 193 8.99 -10.47 -26.94
CA PRO A 193 7.97 -9.86 -26.09
C PRO A 193 6.65 -9.57 -26.83
N PHE A 194 6.73 -9.15 -28.11
CA PHE A 194 5.55 -8.94 -28.95
C PHE A 194 4.84 -10.26 -29.26
N ALA A 195 5.57 -11.32 -29.62
CA ALA A 195 5.01 -12.65 -29.85
C ALA A 195 4.31 -13.19 -28.59
N ASN A 196 4.92 -13.03 -27.42
CA ASN A 196 4.35 -13.47 -26.15
C ASN A 196 3.08 -12.69 -25.79
N THR A 197 3.07 -11.38 -26.00
CA THR A 197 1.89 -10.54 -25.77
C THR A 197 0.75 -10.95 -26.70
N LEU A 198 1.05 -11.13 -27.98
CA LEU A 198 0.08 -11.56 -28.99
C LEU A 198 -0.46 -12.96 -28.69
N SER A 199 0.41 -13.90 -28.32
CA SER A 199 0.02 -15.24 -27.89
C SER A 199 -0.92 -15.20 -26.67
N THR A 200 -0.61 -14.34 -25.70
CA THR A 200 -1.46 -14.12 -24.52
C THR A 200 -2.83 -13.56 -24.91
N LEU A 201 -2.88 -12.57 -25.82
CA LEU A 201 -4.13 -12.01 -26.33
C LEU A 201 -4.98 -13.03 -27.08
N LEU A 202 -4.36 -13.88 -27.90
CA LEU A 202 -5.05 -14.95 -28.61
C LEU A 202 -5.59 -16.02 -27.65
N ALA A 203 -4.78 -16.41 -26.65
CA ALA A 203 -5.18 -17.35 -25.61
C ALA A 203 -6.28 -16.79 -24.70
N PHE A 204 -6.42 -15.46 -24.61
CA PHE A 204 -7.49 -14.80 -23.87
C PHE A 204 -8.84 -14.93 -24.57
N ILE A 205 -8.91 -15.06 -25.90
CA ILE A 205 -10.17 -15.13 -26.64
C ILE A 205 -11.02 -16.36 -26.23
N PRO A 206 -10.48 -17.61 -26.25
CA PRO A 206 -11.23 -18.77 -25.76
C PRO A 206 -11.61 -18.67 -24.28
N LYS A 207 -10.70 -18.14 -23.45
CA LYS A 207 -10.93 -17.96 -22.01
C LYS A 207 -12.07 -16.97 -21.74
N LEU A 208 -12.13 -15.88 -22.51
CA LEU A 208 -13.20 -14.89 -22.43
C LEU A 208 -14.56 -15.49 -22.72
N PHE A 209 -14.65 -16.34 -23.74
CA PHE A 209 -15.88 -17.05 -24.04
C PHE A 209 -16.28 -18.01 -22.90
N ALA A 210 -15.33 -18.79 -22.37
CA ALA A 210 -15.58 -19.70 -21.25
C ALA A 210 -16.05 -18.95 -19.99
N ALA A 211 -15.39 -17.83 -19.66
CA ALA A 211 -15.77 -16.99 -18.53
C ALA A 211 -17.15 -16.36 -18.71
N ALA A 212 -17.46 -15.84 -19.90
CA ALA A 212 -18.77 -15.28 -20.22
C ALA A 212 -19.88 -16.34 -20.07
N LEU A 213 -19.62 -17.57 -20.53
CA LEU A 213 -20.55 -18.69 -20.36
C LEU A 213 -20.78 -19.02 -18.88
N ILE A 214 -19.73 -19.05 -18.06
CA ILE A 214 -19.83 -19.29 -16.62
C ILE A 214 -20.67 -18.21 -15.93
N VAL A 215 -20.41 -16.94 -16.21
CA VAL A 215 -21.19 -15.82 -15.65
C VAL A 215 -22.65 -15.93 -16.08
N PHE A 216 -22.91 -16.22 -17.35
CA PHE A 216 -24.27 -16.35 -17.86
C PHE A 216 -25.04 -17.47 -17.17
N VAL A 217 -24.43 -18.66 -17.08
CA VAL A 217 -25.04 -19.82 -16.42
C VAL A 217 -25.24 -19.57 -14.93
N GLY A 218 -24.23 -19.09 -14.21
CA GLY A 218 -24.35 -18.85 -12.78
C GLY A 218 -25.27 -17.69 -12.43
N TRP A 219 -25.38 -16.66 -13.28
CA TRP A 219 -26.40 -15.61 -13.13
C TRP A 219 -27.81 -16.20 -13.28
N LEU A 220 -28.02 -17.08 -14.26
CA LEU A 220 -29.29 -17.77 -14.47
C LEU A 220 -29.65 -18.62 -13.24
N ILE A 221 -28.70 -19.42 -12.74
CA ILE A 221 -28.88 -20.23 -11.52
C ILE A 221 -29.19 -19.35 -10.31
N ALA A 222 -28.40 -18.31 -10.07
CA ALA A 222 -28.60 -17.38 -8.96
C ALA A 222 -29.98 -16.74 -9.00
N LYS A 223 -30.43 -16.32 -10.19
CA LYS A 223 -31.75 -15.73 -10.41
C LYS A 223 -32.87 -16.72 -10.08
N ILE A 224 -32.77 -17.95 -10.57
CA ILE A 224 -33.74 -19.01 -10.26
C ILE A 224 -33.81 -19.24 -8.75
N VAL A 225 -32.66 -19.42 -8.09
CA VAL A 225 -32.60 -19.69 -6.65
C VAL A 225 -33.18 -18.53 -5.83
N ARG A 226 -32.86 -17.29 -6.20
CA ARG A 226 -33.44 -16.09 -5.58
C ARG A 226 -34.96 -16.10 -5.66
N ASP A 227 -35.50 -16.30 -6.86
CA ASP A 227 -36.93 -16.17 -7.11
C ASP A 227 -37.70 -17.30 -6.38
N ILE A 228 -37.15 -18.53 -6.38
CA ILE A 228 -37.67 -19.66 -5.59
C ILE A 228 -37.67 -19.33 -4.09
N LEU A 229 -36.52 -18.88 -3.55
CA LEU A 229 -36.38 -18.61 -2.12
C LEU A 229 -37.27 -17.46 -1.67
N THR A 230 -37.37 -16.40 -2.46
CA THR A 230 -38.23 -15.24 -2.18
C THR A 230 -39.69 -15.67 -2.09
N ASN A 231 -40.15 -16.47 -3.05
CA ASN A 231 -41.53 -16.99 -3.09
C ASN A 231 -41.80 -17.96 -1.93
N PHE A 232 -40.85 -18.83 -1.59
CA PHE A 232 -40.95 -19.76 -0.47
C PHE A 232 -41.04 -19.05 0.88
N LEU A 233 -40.14 -18.09 1.15
CA LEU A 233 -40.15 -17.31 2.39
C LEU A 233 -41.45 -16.52 2.55
N ARG A 234 -41.93 -15.90 1.46
CA ARG A 234 -43.23 -15.23 1.42
C ARG A 234 -44.40 -16.18 1.72
N SER A 235 -44.31 -17.44 1.30
CA SER A 235 -45.32 -18.47 1.58
C SER A 235 -45.35 -18.89 3.06
N ILE A 236 -44.20 -18.88 3.74
CA ILE A 236 -44.09 -19.19 5.18
C ILE A 236 -44.48 -17.99 6.06
N GLY A 237 -44.62 -16.80 5.47
CA GLY A 237 -45.08 -15.60 6.16
C GLY A 237 -43.97 -14.90 6.96
N THR A 238 -42.73 -14.97 6.49
CA THR A 238 -41.58 -14.26 7.10
C THR A 238 -41.79 -12.74 7.15
N GLU A 239 -42.71 -12.19 6.37
CA GLU A 239 -43.15 -10.79 6.43
C GLU A 239 -43.70 -10.43 7.82
N ARG A 240 -44.45 -11.33 8.46
CA ARG A 240 -45.02 -11.08 9.80
C ARG A 240 -43.94 -10.95 10.86
N ILE A 241 -42.84 -11.68 10.69
CA ILE A 241 -41.68 -11.63 11.59
C ILE A 241 -40.94 -10.32 11.40
N GLY A 242 -40.66 -9.91 10.15
CA GLY A 242 -40.02 -8.63 9.85
C GLY A 242 -40.76 -7.43 10.44
N GLN A 243 -42.08 -7.42 10.36
CA GLN A 243 -42.92 -6.38 10.95
C GLN A 243 -42.80 -6.31 12.48
N ARG A 244 -42.65 -7.44 13.18
CA ARG A 244 -42.43 -7.45 14.64
C ARG A 244 -41.08 -6.85 15.05
N PHE A 245 -40.09 -6.89 14.15
CA PHE A 245 -38.79 -6.28 14.36
C PHE A 245 -38.72 -4.82 13.90
N GLY A 246 -39.85 -4.20 13.54
CA GLY A 246 -39.88 -2.80 13.08
C GLY A 246 -39.26 -2.60 11.69
N LEU A 247 -39.04 -3.68 10.95
CA LEU A 247 -38.60 -3.64 9.55
C LEU A 247 -39.83 -3.37 8.68
N SER A 248 -40.37 -2.15 8.78
CA SER A 248 -41.41 -1.69 7.88
C SER A 248 -40.83 -1.58 6.46
N PRO A 249 -41.58 -1.96 5.41
CA PRO A 249 -41.12 -1.79 4.04
C PRO A 249 -41.05 -0.29 3.74
N THR A 250 -39.86 0.31 3.84
CA THR A 250 -39.63 1.73 3.57
C THR A 250 -39.57 2.05 2.07
N GLY A 251 -40.24 1.26 1.23
CA GLY A 251 -40.28 1.45 -0.23
C GLY A 251 -40.91 0.26 -0.97
N GLU A 252 -41.22 0.46 -2.25
CA GLU A 252 -41.72 -0.58 -3.14
C GLU A 252 -40.68 -1.72 -3.27
N GLY A 253 -40.93 -2.85 -2.60
CA GLY A 253 -40.19 -4.10 -2.84
C GLY A 253 -39.16 -4.54 -1.77
N THR A 254 -39.04 -3.85 -0.64
CA THR A 254 -38.10 -4.23 0.45
C THR A 254 -38.72 -5.13 1.51
N THR A 255 -39.45 -6.18 1.10
CA THR A 255 -39.89 -7.23 2.02
C THR A 255 -38.70 -8.01 2.57
N LEU A 256 -38.78 -8.51 3.82
CA LEU A 256 -37.72 -9.35 4.41
C LEU A 256 -37.36 -10.54 3.50
N SER A 257 -38.36 -11.13 2.85
CA SER A 257 -38.22 -12.25 1.93
C SER A 257 -37.42 -11.89 0.66
N SER A 258 -37.68 -10.73 0.05
CA SER A 258 -36.93 -10.26 -1.12
C SER A 258 -35.50 -9.83 -0.76
N MET A 259 -35.28 -9.30 0.43
CA MET A 259 -33.93 -9.01 0.95
C MET A 259 -33.12 -10.28 1.09
N ILE A 260 -33.66 -11.32 1.75
CA ILE A 260 -32.98 -12.61 1.89
C ILE A 260 -32.73 -13.23 0.51
N GLY A 261 -33.71 -13.17 -0.40
CA GLY A 261 -33.54 -13.60 -1.78
C GLY A 261 -32.37 -12.89 -2.48
N ASN A 262 -32.30 -11.56 -2.39
CA ASN A 262 -31.22 -10.77 -2.99
C ASN A 262 -29.85 -11.07 -2.35
N ILE A 263 -29.80 -11.29 -1.03
CA ILE A 263 -28.57 -11.71 -0.36
C ILE A 263 -28.09 -13.05 -0.92
N VAL A 264 -28.99 -14.03 -1.06
CA VAL A 264 -28.65 -15.34 -1.64
C VAL A 264 -28.24 -15.23 -3.11
N PHE A 265 -28.91 -14.36 -3.89
CA PHE A 265 -28.49 -14.05 -5.26
C PHE A 265 -27.03 -13.58 -5.32
N ILE A 266 -26.68 -12.61 -4.47
CA ILE A 266 -25.30 -12.07 -4.39
C ILE A 266 -24.33 -13.16 -3.93
N LEU A 267 -24.71 -13.97 -2.93
CA LEU A 267 -23.88 -15.07 -2.41
C LEU A 267 -23.56 -16.14 -3.46
N ILE A 268 -24.45 -16.39 -4.42
CA ILE A 268 -24.19 -17.33 -5.53
C ILE A 268 -23.43 -16.65 -6.67
N LEU A 269 -23.75 -15.37 -6.93
CA LEU A 269 -23.17 -14.62 -8.03
C LEU A 269 -21.67 -14.33 -7.80
N ILE A 270 -21.25 -14.01 -6.58
CA ILE A 270 -19.84 -13.67 -6.32
C ILE A 270 -18.90 -14.87 -6.61
N PRO A 271 -19.13 -16.09 -6.08
CA PRO A 271 -18.34 -17.27 -6.43
C PRO A 271 -18.37 -17.60 -7.94
N THR A 272 -19.51 -17.35 -8.59
CA THR A 272 -19.63 -17.50 -10.06
C THR A 272 -18.67 -16.54 -10.79
N ILE A 273 -18.69 -15.27 -10.40
CA ILE A 273 -17.81 -14.23 -10.97
C ILE A 273 -16.34 -14.59 -10.72
N ILE A 274 -16.01 -15.06 -9.52
CA ILE A 274 -14.68 -15.57 -9.17
C ILE A 274 -14.27 -16.71 -10.10
N THR A 275 -15.12 -17.73 -10.25
CA THR A 275 -14.85 -18.88 -11.14
C THR A 275 -14.62 -18.41 -12.58
N ALA A 276 -15.36 -17.41 -13.04
CA ALA A 276 -15.16 -16.81 -14.35
C ALA A 276 -13.83 -16.04 -14.45
N LEU A 277 -13.47 -15.26 -13.43
CA LEU A 277 -12.20 -14.52 -13.36
C LEU A 277 -10.99 -15.47 -13.30
N GLU A 278 -11.08 -16.58 -12.57
CA GLU A 278 -10.05 -17.62 -12.54
C GLU A 278 -9.86 -18.26 -13.93
N LYS A 279 -10.95 -18.51 -14.67
CA LYS A 279 -10.87 -19.01 -16.06
C LYS A 279 -10.22 -18.02 -17.02
N LEU A 280 -10.27 -16.72 -16.72
CA LEU A 280 -9.52 -15.69 -17.45
C LEU A 280 -8.03 -15.66 -17.08
N ASP A 281 -7.58 -16.49 -16.14
CA ASP A 281 -6.24 -16.45 -15.52
C ASP A 281 -5.90 -15.07 -14.91
N LEU A 282 -6.91 -14.33 -14.46
CA LEU A 282 -6.74 -13.04 -13.79
C LEU A 282 -6.46 -13.23 -12.29
N LYS A 283 -5.46 -14.05 -11.96
CA LYS A 283 -5.10 -14.40 -10.56
C LYS A 283 -4.80 -13.17 -9.71
N GLY A 284 -4.09 -12.19 -10.28
CA GLY A 284 -3.76 -10.94 -9.60
C GLY A 284 -4.97 -10.09 -9.17
N ILE A 285 -6.17 -10.36 -9.71
CA ILE A 285 -7.42 -9.66 -9.34
C ILE A 285 -8.36 -10.59 -8.56
N SER A 286 -8.43 -11.86 -8.96
CA SER A 286 -9.31 -12.85 -8.33
C SER A 286 -8.88 -13.22 -6.91
N ASP A 287 -7.57 -13.42 -6.66
CA ASP A 287 -7.11 -13.87 -5.33
C ASP A 287 -7.44 -12.88 -4.19
N PRO A 288 -7.17 -11.56 -4.34
CA PRO A 288 -7.59 -10.59 -3.32
C PRO A 288 -9.12 -10.53 -3.16
N ALA A 289 -9.88 -10.65 -4.26
CA ALA A 289 -11.33 -10.61 -4.21
C ALA A 289 -11.92 -11.84 -3.48
N ILE A 290 -11.36 -13.03 -3.71
CA ILE A 290 -11.71 -14.28 -3.02
C ILE A 290 -11.42 -14.13 -1.52
N THR A 291 -10.26 -13.59 -1.18
CA THR A 291 -9.84 -13.36 0.20
C THR A 291 -10.79 -12.40 0.92
N MET A 292 -11.18 -11.29 0.27
CA MET A 292 -12.17 -10.36 0.80
C MET A 292 -13.54 -11.01 0.99
N LEU A 293 -13.98 -11.86 0.05
CA LEU A 293 -15.22 -12.61 0.20
C LEU A 293 -15.15 -13.55 1.42
N HIS A 294 -14.06 -14.31 1.58
CA HIS A 294 -13.87 -15.17 2.73
C HIS A 294 -13.90 -14.38 4.04
N HIS A 295 -13.27 -13.20 4.10
CA HIS A 295 -13.37 -12.31 5.25
C HIS A 295 -14.82 -11.91 5.52
N VAL A 296 -15.56 -11.41 4.52
CA VAL A 296 -16.97 -11.01 4.67
C VAL A 296 -17.85 -12.19 5.12
N LEU A 297 -17.66 -13.38 4.56
CA LEU A 297 -18.41 -14.58 4.94
C LEU A 297 -18.09 -15.03 6.37
N SER A 298 -16.82 -14.96 6.78
CA SER A 298 -16.39 -15.29 8.15
C SER A 298 -16.87 -14.29 9.19
N LEU A 299 -17.10 -13.02 8.80
CA LEU A 299 -17.63 -12.00 9.70
C LEU A 299 -19.05 -12.31 10.15
N ILE A 300 -19.88 -12.96 9.32
CA ILE A 300 -21.28 -13.24 9.67
C ILE A 300 -21.39 -14.14 10.92
N PRO A 301 -20.74 -15.33 10.97
CA PRO A 301 -20.67 -16.13 12.20
C PRO A 301 -19.99 -15.40 13.36
N ASN A 302 -18.86 -14.72 13.10
CA ASN A 302 -18.05 -14.08 14.14
C ASN A 302 -18.80 -12.95 14.84
N ILE A 303 -19.57 -12.15 14.10
CA ILE A 303 -20.42 -11.09 14.65
C ILE A 303 -21.50 -11.69 15.57
N ALA A 304 -22.10 -12.82 15.18
CA ALA A 304 -23.10 -13.48 16.03
C ALA A 304 -22.48 -13.94 17.37
N VAL A 305 -21.30 -14.57 17.32
CA VAL A 305 -20.55 -14.97 18.54
C VAL A 305 -20.17 -13.74 19.38
N ALA A 306 -19.70 -12.67 18.75
CA ALA A 306 -19.32 -11.43 19.41
C ALA A 306 -20.51 -10.77 20.13
N VAL A 307 -21.68 -10.73 19.50
CA VAL A 307 -22.92 -10.21 20.12
C VAL A 307 -23.29 -11.04 21.35
N ILE A 308 -23.25 -12.38 21.23
CA ILE A 308 -23.51 -13.27 22.38
C ILE A 308 -22.51 -12.97 23.51
N LEU A 309 -21.24 -12.83 23.18
CA LEU A 309 -20.17 -12.58 24.15
C LEU A 309 -20.35 -11.23 24.87
N ILE A 310 -20.76 -10.17 24.18
CA ILE A 310 -21.10 -8.88 24.79
C ILE A 310 -22.30 -9.03 25.74
N LEU A 311 -23.34 -9.75 25.34
CA LEU A 311 -24.50 -10.00 26.20
C LEU A 311 -24.11 -10.73 27.49
N VAL A 312 -23.24 -11.75 27.39
CA VAL A 312 -22.67 -12.44 28.55
C VAL A 312 -21.87 -11.48 29.42
N GLY A 313 -21.03 -10.63 28.82
CA GLY A 313 -20.26 -9.61 29.53
C GLY A 313 -21.13 -8.62 30.31
N LEU A 314 -22.25 -8.16 29.72
CA LEU A 314 -23.20 -7.27 30.40
C LEU A 314 -23.89 -7.96 31.59
N TRP A 315 -24.20 -9.25 31.46
CA TRP A 315 -24.79 -10.03 32.54
C TRP A 315 -23.79 -10.29 33.67
N LEU A 316 -22.59 -10.78 33.34
CA LEU A 316 -21.50 -11.01 34.30
C LEU A 316 -21.05 -9.72 34.97
N GLY A 317 -20.94 -8.61 34.24
CA GLY A 317 -20.56 -7.32 34.79
C GLY A 317 -21.54 -6.84 35.87
N LYS A 318 -22.86 -7.01 35.66
CA LYS A 318 -23.87 -6.71 36.70
C LYS A 318 -23.76 -7.65 37.91
N TRP A 319 -23.39 -8.91 37.70
CA TRP A 319 -23.17 -9.85 38.79
C TRP A 319 -21.94 -9.47 39.63
N VAL A 320 -20.82 -9.15 38.97
CA VAL A 320 -19.59 -8.67 39.61
C VAL A 320 -19.83 -7.34 40.35
N GLU A 321 -20.58 -6.39 39.76
CA GLU A 321 -20.98 -5.14 40.41
C GLU A 321 -21.59 -5.40 41.80
N LYS A 322 -22.56 -6.31 41.85
CA LYS A 322 -23.27 -6.67 43.09
C LYS A 322 -22.33 -7.37 44.07
N MET A 323 -21.52 -8.33 43.62
CA MET A 323 -20.59 -9.04 44.49
C MET A 323 -19.57 -8.08 45.13
N VAL A 324 -18.92 -7.25 44.32
CA VAL A 324 -17.92 -6.27 44.80
C VAL A 324 -18.57 -5.29 45.76
N THR A 325 -19.74 -4.74 45.41
CA THR A 325 -20.48 -3.83 46.30
C THR A 325 -20.83 -4.48 47.64
N GLN A 326 -21.31 -5.73 47.64
CA GLN A 326 -21.68 -6.47 48.85
C GLN A 326 -20.47 -6.85 49.71
N MET A 327 -19.34 -7.19 49.10
CA MET A 327 -18.10 -7.48 49.81
C MET A 327 -17.56 -6.22 50.49
N LEU A 328 -17.52 -5.10 49.78
CA LEU A 328 -17.09 -3.80 50.35
C LEU A 328 -18.06 -3.30 51.43
N TRP A 329 -19.36 -3.49 51.25
CA TRP A 329 -20.34 -3.17 52.28
C TRP A 329 -20.10 -3.98 53.57
N ARG A 330 -19.87 -5.29 53.45
CA ARG A 330 -19.56 -6.17 54.60
C ARG A 330 -18.28 -5.75 55.34
N LEU A 331 -17.30 -5.21 54.63
CA LEU A 331 -16.06 -4.66 55.20
C LEU A 331 -16.26 -3.29 55.89
N ARG A 332 -17.50 -2.78 55.98
CA ARG A 332 -17.81 -1.44 56.50
C ARG A 332 -17.04 -0.32 55.78
N PHE A 333 -16.72 -0.52 54.50
CA PHE A 333 -15.93 0.42 53.70
C PHE A 333 -16.61 1.81 53.59
N ASN A 334 -17.93 1.84 53.67
CA ASN A 334 -18.72 3.08 53.69
C ASN A 334 -18.59 3.87 54.99
N ASN A 335 -18.34 3.21 56.13
CA ASN A 335 -18.18 3.87 57.43
C ASN A 335 -16.80 4.51 57.58
N LEU A 336 -15.77 3.95 56.92
CA LEU A 336 -14.44 4.56 56.91
C LEU A 336 -14.52 6.00 56.39
N PHE A 337 -15.22 6.24 55.29
CA PHE A 337 -15.30 7.58 54.68
C PHE A 337 -16.23 8.57 55.39
N HIS A 338 -17.27 8.12 56.08
CA HIS A 338 -18.10 8.99 56.92
C HIS A 338 -17.28 9.64 58.06
N HIS A 339 -16.33 8.91 58.66
CA HIS A 339 -15.42 9.45 59.67
C HIS A 339 -14.30 10.32 59.07
N MET A 340 -14.10 10.23 57.74
CA MET A 340 -13.11 11.01 57.01
C MET A 340 -13.58 12.42 56.62
N GLY A 341 -14.87 12.76 56.80
CA GLY A 341 -15.40 14.10 56.51
C GLY A 341 -15.55 14.42 55.01
N ILE A 342 -15.43 13.41 54.13
CA ILE A 342 -15.47 13.57 52.65
C ILE A 342 -16.88 13.27 52.10
N GLY A 343 -17.91 13.40 52.93
CA GLY A 343 -19.29 13.08 52.56
C GLY A 343 -20.37 13.94 53.20
N SER A 344 -20.02 15.00 53.94
CA SER A 344 -20.98 15.84 54.67
C SER A 344 -21.40 17.11 53.93
N LEU A 345 -21.23 17.17 52.61
CA LEU A 345 -21.93 18.15 51.77
C LEU A 345 -23.29 17.53 51.39
N ASN A 346 -24.26 17.63 52.30
CA ASN A 346 -25.65 17.12 52.21
C ASN A 346 -25.83 15.60 52.01
N PRO A 347 -26.01 14.81 53.10
CA PRO A 347 -26.28 13.37 53.04
C PRO A 347 -27.61 12.97 52.38
N GLU A 348 -28.51 13.91 52.07
CA GLU A 348 -29.81 13.57 51.45
C GLU A 348 -29.80 13.48 49.90
N GLN A 349 -28.67 13.75 49.22
CA GLN A 349 -28.65 13.84 47.74
C GLN A 349 -27.58 12.99 47.02
N SER A 350 -26.69 12.26 47.71
CA SER A 350 -25.70 11.43 47.02
C SER A 350 -26.30 10.08 46.59
N LYS A 351 -26.65 9.99 45.30
CA LYS A 351 -27.30 8.81 44.69
C LYS A 351 -26.42 7.55 44.64
N TYR A 352 -25.11 7.67 44.92
CA TYR A 352 -24.14 6.57 44.83
C TYR A 352 -23.16 6.54 46.03
N ASN A 353 -23.09 5.39 46.69
CA ASN A 353 -22.10 5.10 47.74
C ASN A 353 -20.74 4.71 47.14
N LEU A 354 -19.63 4.92 47.86
CA LEU A 354 -18.28 4.56 47.37
C LEU A 354 -18.16 3.08 47.00
N SER A 355 -18.73 2.18 47.80
CA SER A 355 -18.79 0.75 47.47
C SER A 355 -19.51 0.48 46.14
N GLN A 356 -20.51 1.30 45.79
CA GLN A 356 -21.20 1.22 44.50
C GLN A 356 -20.36 1.80 43.36
N ILE A 357 -19.55 2.84 43.60
CA ILE A 357 -18.60 3.36 42.61
C ILE A 357 -17.55 2.30 42.27
N VAL A 358 -16.98 1.61 43.27
CA VAL A 358 -16.02 0.52 43.03
C VAL A 358 -16.69 -0.67 42.33
N GLY A 359 -17.91 -1.02 42.72
CA GLY A 359 -18.70 -2.03 42.02
C GLY A 359 -18.98 -1.67 40.56
N MET A 360 -19.32 -0.40 40.29
CA MET A 360 -19.56 0.10 38.94
C MET A 360 -18.28 0.08 38.10
N LEU A 361 -17.13 0.44 38.67
CA LEU A 361 -15.83 0.32 38.00
C LEU A 361 -15.50 -1.13 37.67
N ALA A 362 -15.68 -2.06 38.61
CA ALA A 362 -15.46 -3.48 38.38
C ALA A 362 -16.36 -4.01 37.24
N LYS A 363 -17.63 -3.58 37.19
CA LYS A 363 -18.52 -3.88 36.07
C LYS A 363 -18.03 -3.33 34.75
N ILE A 364 -17.60 -2.05 34.70
CA ILE A 364 -17.09 -1.44 33.47
C ILE A 364 -15.88 -2.23 32.97
N VAL A 365 -14.95 -2.61 33.86
CA VAL A 365 -13.80 -3.44 33.51
C VAL A 365 -14.24 -4.78 32.92
N ILE A 366 -15.15 -5.50 33.58
CA ILE A 366 -15.64 -6.79 33.07
C ILE A 366 -16.32 -6.62 31.71
N VAL A 367 -17.22 -5.65 31.55
CA VAL A 367 -17.91 -5.38 30.28
C VAL A 367 -16.91 -5.02 29.17
N LEU A 368 -15.88 -4.23 29.48
CA LEU A 368 -14.85 -3.88 28.52
C LEU A 368 -13.98 -5.09 28.15
N LEU A 369 -13.65 -5.99 29.08
CA LEU A 369 -12.92 -7.22 28.78
C LEU A 369 -13.70 -8.11 27.81
N PHE A 370 -14.99 -8.33 28.06
CA PHE A 370 -15.84 -9.05 27.10
C PHE A 370 -15.99 -8.30 25.77
N THR A 371 -16.07 -6.97 25.79
CA THR A 371 -16.08 -6.18 24.55
C THR A 371 -14.77 -6.35 23.77
N VAL A 372 -13.62 -6.39 24.42
CA VAL A 372 -12.32 -6.63 23.79
C VAL A 372 -12.29 -8.00 23.11
N GLU A 373 -12.70 -9.05 23.81
CA GLU A 373 -12.79 -10.41 23.24
C GLU A 373 -13.74 -10.45 22.04
N ALA A 374 -14.90 -9.79 22.14
CA ALA A 374 -15.86 -9.69 21.04
C ALA A 374 -15.27 -8.96 19.82
N LEU A 375 -14.54 -7.87 20.04
CA LEU A 375 -13.84 -7.14 18.99
C LEU A 375 -12.72 -7.96 18.35
N GLN A 376 -12.01 -8.78 19.14
CA GLN A 376 -10.96 -9.68 18.66
C GLN A 376 -11.51 -10.77 17.74
N ILE A 377 -12.67 -11.36 18.09
CA ILE A 377 -13.37 -12.35 17.25
C ILE A 377 -13.80 -11.73 15.90
N VAL A 378 -14.16 -10.46 15.88
CA VAL A 378 -14.53 -9.72 14.65
C VAL A 378 -13.28 -9.17 13.91
N HIS A 379 -12.07 -9.45 14.42
CA HIS A 379 -10.79 -9.00 13.85
C HIS A 379 -10.62 -7.46 13.79
N LEU A 380 -11.16 -6.74 14.78
CA LEU A 380 -11.04 -5.29 14.90
C LEU A 380 -9.86 -4.89 15.79
N GLU A 381 -8.64 -5.27 15.39
CA GLU A 381 -7.39 -5.13 16.17
C GLU A 381 -7.11 -3.71 16.67
N PHE A 382 -7.42 -2.72 15.83
CA PHE A 382 -7.33 -1.31 16.22
C PHE A 382 -8.21 -1.05 17.44
N LEU A 383 -9.51 -1.37 17.37
CA LEU A 383 -10.44 -1.14 18.48
C LEU A 383 -10.07 -1.96 19.72
N VAL A 384 -9.52 -3.16 19.56
CA VAL A 384 -8.95 -3.97 20.66
C VAL A 384 -7.83 -3.20 21.37
N THR A 385 -6.90 -2.62 20.62
CA THR A 385 -5.77 -1.85 21.18
C THR A 385 -6.27 -0.65 21.99
N LEU A 386 -7.23 0.09 21.44
CA LEU A 386 -7.82 1.26 22.09
C LEU A 386 -8.58 0.86 23.36
N ALA A 387 -9.41 -0.18 23.29
CA ALA A 387 -10.18 -0.67 24.43
C ALA A 387 -9.27 -1.23 25.53
N THR A 388 -8.20 -1.96 25.18
CA THR A 388 -7.21 -2.46 26.14
C THR A 388 -6.47 -1.31 26.82
N GLY A 389 -6.12 -0.25 26.09
CA GLY A 389 -5.56 0.97 26.66
C GLY A 389 -6.50 1.64 27.67
N VAL A 390 -7.80 1.72 27.37
CA VAL A 390 -8.81 2.23 28.30
C VAL A 390 -8.92 1.35 29.55
N ILE A 391 -8.91 0.02 29.40
CA ILE A 391 -8.93 -0.92 30.53
C ILE A 391 -7.71 -0.71 31.43
N ALA A 392 -6.51 -0.58 30.85
CA ALA A 392 -5.28 -0.35 31.59
C ALA A 392 -5.29 0.99 32.35
N TYR A 393 -6.04 1.99 31.86
CA TYR A 393 -6.19 3.29 32.51
C TYR A 393 -7.15 3.27 33.71
N LEU A 394 -8.14 2.38 33.74
CA LEU A 394 -9.15 2.34 34.81
C LEU A 394 -8.57 2.10 36.22
N PRO A 395 -7.62 1.15 36.44
CA PRO A 395 -6.96 0.99 37.73
C PRO A 395 -6.20 2.24 38.18
N MET A 396 -5.51 2.91 37.25
CA MET A 396 -4.78 4.15 37.52
C MET A 396 -5.72 5.28 37.94
N LEU A 397 -6.82 5.44 37.21
CA LEU A 397 -7.88 6.40 37.55
C LEU A 397 -8.47 6.11 38.94
N PHE A 398 -8.75 4.86 39.25
CA PHE A 398 -9.26 4.46 40.57
C PHE A 398 -8.25 4.75 41.68
N ALA A 399 -6.98 4.38 41.50
CA ALA A 399 -5.92 4.63 42.47
C ALA A 399 -5.75 6.13 42.73
N ALA A 400 -5.80 6.97 41.70
CA ALA A 400 -5.74 8.43 41.85
C ALA A 400 -6.92 8.98 42.67
N LEU A 401 -8.14 8.50 42.44
CA LEU A 401 -9.31 8.87 43.25
C LEU A 401 -9.15 8.45 44.72
N VAL A 402 -8.60 7.26 44.97
CA VAL A 402 -8.31 6.79 46.33
C VAL A 402 -7.25 7.66 47.00
N ILE A 403 -6.16 8.00 46.31
CA ILE A 403 -5.09 8.88 46.80
C ILE A 403 -5.68 10.25 47.18
N LEU A 404 -6.47 10.87 46.30
CA LEU A 404 -7.16 12.13 46.60
C LEU A 404 -8.06 12.01 47.83
N GLY A 405 -8.87 10.94 47.92
CA GLY A 405 -9.72 10.69 49.07
C GLY A 405 -8.92 10.57 50.38
N VAL A 406 -7.87 9.75 50.40
CA VAL A 406 -7.04 9.55 51.59
C VAL A 406 -6.30 10.83 51.97
N GLY A 407 -5.75 11.56 51.01
CA GLY A 407 -5.01 12.78 51.29
C GLY A 407 -5.89 13.93 51.78
N LEU A 408 -7.12 14.05 51.26
CA LEU A 408 -8.12 14.98 51.78
C LEU A 408 -8.44 14.69 53.25
N TYR A 409 -8.53 13.40 53.61
CA TYR A 409 -8.73 13.00 55.00
C TYR A 409 -7.52 13.35 55.88
N LEU A 410 -6.31 12.96 55.45
CA LEU A 410 -5.08 13.17 56.20
C LEU A 410 -4.83 14.67 56.44
N GLY A 411 -5.10 15.54 55.47
CA GLY A 411 -4.97 16.97 55.64
C GLY A 411 -5.88 17.53 56.74
N HIS A 412 -7.14 17.09 56.78
CA HIS A 412 -8.08 17.47 57.86
C HIS A 412 -7.73 16.84 59.21
N LEU A 413 -7.17 15.64 59.23
CA LEU A 413 -6.68 15.00 60.46
C LEU A 413 -5.53 15.81 61.05
N VAL A 414 -4.54 16.17 60.23
CA VAL A 414 -3.39 16.98 60.64
C VAL A 414 -3.82 18.37 61.08
N GLU A 415 -4.77 19.00 60.39
CA GLU A 415 -5.35 20.28 60.84
C GLU A 415 -5.90 20.18 62.27
N ARG A 416 -6.73 19.16 62.54
CA ARG A 416 -7.34 18.94 63.87
C ARG A 416 -6.30 18.63 64.94
N ILE A 417 -5.31 17.78 64.64
CA ILE A 417 -4.24 17.44 65.59
C ILE A 417 -3.43 18.69 65.95
N LEU A 418 -3.02 19.48 64.96
CA LEU A 418 -2.23 20.69 65.18
C LEU A 418 -3.00 21.77 65.96
N GLN A 419 -4.30 21.95 65.69
CA GLN A 419 -5.15 22.86 66.47
C GLN A 419 -5.33 22.43 67.92
N ASN A 420 -5.35 21.12 68.18
CA ASN A 420 -5.54 20.59 69.54
C ASN A 420 -4.26 20.61 70.39
N ILE A 421 -3.09 20.38 69.77
CA ILE A 421 -1.80 20.36 70.47
C ILE A 421 -1.29 21.79 70.72
N LEU A 422 -1.44 22.68 69.74
CA LEU A 422 -0.96 24.04 69.82
C LEU A 422 -2.03 24.92 70.48
N LYS A 423 -1.86 25.29 71.75
CA LYS A 423 -2.81 26.16 72.48
C LYS A 423 -2.58 27.67 72.27
N ASN A 424 -1.62 28.05 71.43
CA ASN A 424 -1.23 29.45 71.21
C ASN A 424 -1.96 30.09 70.02
N SER A 425 -1.92 31.42 69.91
CA SER A 425 -2.57 32.21 68.84
C SER A 425 -2.16 31.83 67.41
N TYR A 426 -1.02 31.14 67.22
CA TYR A 426 -0.52 30.67 65.91
C TYR A 426 -1.00 29.26 65.52
N SER A 427 -1.80 28.60 66.35
CA SER A 427 -2.26 27.23 66.09
C SER A 427 -3.05 27.10 64.79
N ARG A 428 -3.89 28.09 64.48
CA ARG A 428 -4.73 28.09 63.28
C ARG A 428 -3.93 28.21 62.00
N THR A 429 -2.88 29.04 61.99
CA THR A 429 -2.05 29.24 60.80
C THR A 429 -1.14 28.04 60.55
N LEU A 430 -0.50 27.49 61.59
CA LEU A 430 0.32 26.27 61.46
C LEU A 430 -0.53 25.06 61.02
N ALA A 431 -1.73 24.91 61.57
CA ALA A 431 -2.65 23.85 61.17
C ALA A 431 -3.09 23.97 59.71
N ALA A 432 -3.38 25.19 59.24
CA ALA A 432 -3.71 25.44 57.83
C ALA A 432 -2.53 25.11 56.92
N VAL A 433 -1.31 25.52 57.26
CA VAL A 433 -0.09 25.21 56.50
C VAL A 433 0.11 23.69 56.41
N GLY A 434 -0.03 22.95 57.52
CA GLY A 434 0.08 21.49 57.54
C GLY A 434 -0.95 20.80 56.65
N LYS A 435 -2.21 21.25 56.69
CA LYS A 435 -3.27 20.74 55.80
C LYS A 435 -2.96 20.96 54.33
N TYR A 436 -2.66 22.20 53.95
CA TYR A 436 -2.41 22.55 52.56
C TYR A 436 -1.13 21.89 52.02
N ALA A 437 -0.13 21.66 52.88
CA ALA A 437 1.04 20.86 52.51
C ALA A 437 0.66 19.41 52.14
N ILE A 438 -0.20 18.76 52.92
CA ILE A 438 -0.68 17.40 52.60
C ILE A 438 -1.52 17.41 51.33
N PHE A 439 -2.39 18.40 51.14
CA PHE A 439 -3.19 18.51 49.91
C PHE A 439 -2.31 18.70 48.68
N ALA A 440 -1.29 19.55 48.75
CA ALA A 440 -0.34 19.74 47.67
C ALA A 440 0.33 18.42 47.29
N VAL A 441 0.91 17.70 48.26
CA VAL A 441 1.55 16.39 48.03
C VAL A 441 0.56 15.39 47.43
N THR A 442 -0.68 15.35 47.94
CA THR A 442 -1.72 14.43 47.46
C THR A 442 -2.09 14.70 46.01
N VAL A 443 -2.23 15.96 45.61
CA VAL A 443 -2.54 16.33 44.22
C VAL A 443 -1.41 15.90 43.30
N PHE A 444 -0.14 16.15 43.66
CA PHE A 444 0.99 15.66 42.86
C PHE A 444 1.01 14.13 42.75
N MET A 445 0.80 13.40 43.84
CA MET A 445 0.73 11.94 43.83
C MET A 445 -0.44 11.40 42.97
N ALA A 446 -1.59 12.06 43.00
CA ALA A 446 -2.73 11.66 42.19
C ALA A 446 -2.49 11.93 40.69
N LEU A 447 -1.89 13.07 40.34
CA LEU A 447 -1.51 13.38 38.95
C LEU A 447 -0.47 12.38 38.43
N ASP A 448 0.46 12.00 39.29
CA ASP A 448 1.47 10.98 39.01
C ASP A 448 0.83 9.63 38.67
N GLN A 449 -0.11 9.20 39.52
CA GLN A 449 -0.85 7.95 39.36
C GLN A 449 -1.72 7.91 38.09
N LEU A 450 -2.23 9.05 37.63
CA LEU A 450 -2.96 9.18 36.36
C LEU A 450 -2.04 9.10 35.13
N GLY A 451 -0.71 9.03 35.32
CA GLY A 451 0.26 9.03 34.24
C GLY A 451 0.36 10.36 33.49
N VAL A 452 -0.12 11.46 34.09
CA VAL A 452 -0.08 12.79 33.47
C VAL A 452 1.35 13.30 33.55
N ALA A 453 2.11 13.11 32.47
CA ALA A 453 3.48 13.62 32.31
C ALA A 453 4.33 13.44 33.57
N HIS A 454 4.52 12.19 34.01
CA HIS A 454 5.23 11.78 35.23
C HIS A 454 6.50 12.61 35.50
N SER A 455 7.36 12.76 34.49
CA SER A 455 8.60 13.54 34.62
C SER A 455 8.38 15.02 34.91
N ILE A 456 7.33 15.63 34.32
CA ILE A 456 6.99 17.04 34.55
C ILE A 456 6.42 17.22 35.96
N VAL A 457 5.50 16.34 36.38
CA VAL A 457 4.88 16.38 37.72
C VAL A 457 5.95 16.17 38.80
N ASN A 458 6.82 15.18 38.64
CA ASN A 458 7.92 14.91 39.58
C ASN A 458 8.94 16.07 39.62
N ALA A 459 9.35 16.62 38.46
CA ALA A 459 10.24 17.77 38.42
C ALA A 459 9.62 18.99 39.10
N ALA A 460 8.34 19.28 38.84
CA ALA A 460 7.62 20.37 39.49
C ALA A 460 7.56 20.17 41.01
N PHE A 461 7.29 18.95 41.48
CA PHE A 461 7.29 18.61 42.89
C PHE A 461 8.66 18.82 43.55
N ILE A 462 9.73 18.31 42.93
CA ILE A 462 11.12 18.49 43.40
C ILE A 462 11.50 19.97 43.44
N LEU A 463 11.14 20.76 42.42
CA LEU A 463 11.44 22.18 42.37
C LEU A 463 10.65 22.98 43.41
N VAL A 464 9.37 22.67 43.63
CA VAL A 464 8.55 23.33 44.65
C VAL A 464 9.07 23.00 46.05
N LEU A 465 9.29 21.72 46.37
CA LEU A 465 9.83 21.32 47.67
C LEU A 465 11.26 21.82 47.87
N GLY A 466 12.10 21.73 46.84
CA GLY A 466 13.46 22.26 46.84
C GLY A 466 13.48 23.77 47.06
N GLY A 467 12.59 24.51 46.40
CA GLY A 467 12.43 25.95 46.59
C GLY A 467 11.99 26.30 48.01
N VAL A 468 11.02 25.57 48.57
CA VAL A 468 10.60 25.74 49.97
C VAL A 468 11.75 25.42 50.92
N ALA A 469 12.47 24.31 50.71
CA ALA A 469 13.61 23.93 51.54
C ALA A 469 14.74 24.97 51.50
N LEU A 470 15.06 25.50 50.30
CA LEU A 470 16.03 26.59 50.14
C LEU A 470 15.56 27.88 50.81
N ALA A 471 14.29 28.26 50.65
CA ALA A 471 13.73 29.45 51.29
C ALA A 471 13.81 29.36 52.81
N PHE A 472 13.44 28.21 53.40
CA PHE A 472 13.60 27.97 54.83
C PHE A 472 15.07 27.98 55.26
N GLY A 473 15.94 27.28 54.52
CA GLY A 473 17.37 27.23 54.81
C GLY A 473 18.01 28.63 54.82
N LEU A 474 17.68 29.47 53.83
CA LEU A 474 18.13 30.86 53.76
C LEU A 474 17.53 31.73 54.86
N ALA A 475 16.23 31.60 55.15
CA ALA A 475 15.57 32.35 56.22
C ALA A 475 16.18 32.07 57.60
N PHE A 476 16.41 30.79 57.94
CA PHE A 476 17.05 30.40 59.19
C PHE A 476 18.55 30.72 59.20
N GLY A 477 19.27 30.51 58.10
CA GLY A 477 20.71 30.78 58.00
C GLY A 477 21.03 32.27 58.13
N LEU A 478 20.30 33.13 57.40
CA LEU A 478 20.49 34.58 57.44
C LEU A 478 19.93 35.18 58.73
N GLY A 479 18.73 34.78 59.16
CA GLY A 479 18.08 35.29 60.38
C GLY A 479 18.71 34.78 61.68
N GLY A 480 19.32 33.60 61.68
CA GLY A 480 19.99 33.00 62.84
C GLY A 480 21.44 33.44 63.04
N LYS A 481 22.01 34.18 62.09
CA LYS A 481 23.42 34.60 62.10
C LYS A 481 23.80 35.32 63.40
N GLU A 482 23.02 36.32 63.81
CA GLU A 482 23.29 37.10 65.03
C GLU A 482 23.19 36.25 66.30
N PHE A 483 22.23 35.33 66.34
CA PHE A 483 22.08 34.38 67.45
C PHE A 483 23.29 33.46 67.55
N ALA A 484 23.74 32.90 66.41
CA ALA A 484 24.93 32.07 66.34
C ALA A 484 26.18 32.83 66.79
N THR A 485 26.39 34.06 66.27
CA THR A 485 27.51 34.93 66.67
C THR A 485 27.51 35.18 68.18
N LYS A 486 26.35 35.50 68.77
CA LYS A 486 26.24 35.78 70.21
C LYS A 486 26.50 34.56 71.07
N TYR A 487 26.09 33.38 70.62
CA TYR A 487 26.29 32.13 71.37
C TYR A 487 27.73 31.62 71.28
N LEU A 488 28.32 31.68 70.08
CA LEU A 488 29.71 31.34 69.84
C LEU A 488 30.65 32.31 70.58
N GLY A 489 30.39 33.61 70.55
CA GLY A 489 31.18 34.60 71.29
C GLY A 489 31.09 34.44 72.82
N LYS A 490 29.97 33.95 73.36
CA LYS A 490 29.87 33.58 74.78
C LYS A 490 30.69 32.33 75.12
N LEU A 491 30.78 31.39 74.19
CA LEU A 491 31.64 30.21 74.34
C LEU A 491 33.11 30.62 74.34
N ASP A 492 33.51 31.48 73.39
CA ASP A 492 34.88 31.98 73.24
C ASP A 492 35.35 32.71 74.50
N ASN A 493 34.53 33.66 74.99
CA ASN A 493 34.82 34.39 76.23
C ASN A 493 34.88 33.50 77.49
N LYS A 494 34.19 32.34 77.50
CA LYS A 494 34.28 31.37 78.61
C LYS A 494 35.57 30.55 78.54
N ILE A 495 36.08 30.30 77.34
CA ILE A 495 37.33 29.57 77.12
C ILE A 495 38.50 30.48 77.49
N ASP A 496 38.51 31.73 77.05
CA ASP A 496 39.58 32.70 77.37
C ASP A 496 39.70 32.98 78.87
N LYS A 497 38.57 33.11 79.59
CA LYS A 497 38.60 33.27 81.06
C LYS A 497 39.20 32.07 81.80
N LYS A 498 39.20 30.88 81.20
CA LYS A 498 39.76 29.66 81.79
C LYS A 498 41.25 29.46 81.51
N ILE A 499 41.83 30.26 80.62
CA ILE A 499 43.25 30.20 80.23
C ILE A 499 44.08 31.26 81.00
N VAL A 500 43.41 32.26 81.60
CA VAL A 500 44.03 33.38 82.33
C VAL A 500 43.98 33.21 83.86
N GLU A 501 43.24 32.21 84.36
CA GLU A 501 43.42 31.62 85.72
C GLU A 501 44.38 30.42 85.62
#